data_AF-A0A3T1AYE0-F1
#
_entry.id   AF-A0A3T1AYE0-F1
#
_cell.length_a   1.000
_cell.length_b   1.000
_cell.length_c   1.000
_cell.angle_alpha   90.00
_cell.angle_beta   90.00
_cell.angle_gamma   90.00
#
_symmetry.space_group_name_H-M   'P 1'
#
loop_
_entity.id
_entity.type
_entity.pdbx_description
1 polymer ?
#
loop_
_entity_poly.entity_id
_entity_poly.type
_entity_poly.pdbx_seq_one_letter_code
_entity_poly.pdbx_strand_id
1 'polypeptide(L)'
;MSFAVVDLPVRHLHDAAILHRRTGQIFDHFVAYLNLQESWPAVTLAAKDSALAVSRGGEILDAARLLGRVRLRAVITDPDAAPIRQLLASPSVRLLDWAAIDAAERGARWHDDWHVLFFAEPLSELVAATLEREVRAFFPEVRDLAFTDGDRSLRYRVRMPAHDESWYPGFLALLRRFSSEHVRILSFQGSAF
;
A
#
# COMPACT_ATOMS: atom_id res chain seq x y z
N MET A 1 -15.96 18.90 7.06
CA MET A 1 -14.85 19.13 6.11
C MET A 1 -15.29 18.62 4.76
N SER A 2 -15.22 19.44 3.71
CA SER A 2 -15.39 18.97 2.33
C SER A 2 -14.08 18.35 1.87
N PHE A 3 -14.15 17.19 1.23
CA PHE A 3 -13.03 16.59 0.52
C PHE A 3 -13.50 16.14 -0.85
N ALA A 4 -12.56 15.99 -1.78
CA ALA A 4 -12.82 15.44 -3.10
C ALA A 4 -11.89 14.26 -3.35
N VAL A 5 -12.37 13.25 -4.07
CA VAL A 5 -11.54 12.15 -4.54
C VAL A 5 -11.40 12.27 -6.05
N VAL A 6 -10.17 12.22 -6.55
CA VAL A 6 -9.88 12.39 -7.96
C VAL A 6 -8.97 11.29 -8.47
N ASP A 7 -9.06 11.03 -9.77
CA ASP A 7 -8.10 10.27 -10.54
C ASP A 7 -7.37 11.24 -11.48
N LEU A 8 -6.05 11.35 -11.35
CA LEU A 8 -5.26 12.35 -12.05
C LEU A 8 -3.98 11.76 -12.68
N PRO A 9 -3.49 12.33 -13.79
CA PRO A 9 -2.18 12.01 -14.33
C PRO A 9 -1.05 12.31 -13.33
N VAL A 10 -0.11 11.36 -13.18
CA VAL A 10 1.06 11.50 -12.29
C VAL A 10 1.88 12.76 -12.60
N ARG A 11 1.92 13.17 -13.87
CA ARG A 11 2.63 14.39 -14.33
C ARG A 11 2.14 15.70 -13.70
N HIS A 12 0.95 15.74 -13.12
CA HIS A 12 0.45 16.93 -12.39
C HIS A 12 1.07 17.08 -11.00
N LEU A 13 1.71 16.03 -10.49
CA LEU A 13 2.36 16.02 -9.20
C LEU A 13 3.86 16.18 -9.45
N HIS A 14 4.40 17.37 -9.14
CA HIS A 14 5.82 17.68 -9.34
C HIS A 14 6.67 17.23 -8.14
N ASP A 15 7.96 17.00 -8.37
CA ASP A 15 8.91 16.52 -7.36
C ASP A 15 9.00 17.40 -6.10
N ALA A 16 8.83 18.72 -6.26
CA ALA A 16 8.80 19.68 -5.17
C ALA A 16 7.59 19.52 -4.23
N ALA A 17 6.61 18.70 -4.62
CA ALA A 17 5.41 18.42 -3.84
C ALA A 17 5.61 17.34 -2.77
N ILE A 18 6.72 16.59 -2.79
CA ILE A 18 7.00 15.50 -1.84
C ILE A 18 7.79 16.03 -0.66
N LEU A 19 7.15 16.13 0.50
CA LEU A 19 7.77 16.65 1.72
C LEU A 19 8.81 15.68 2.33
N HIS A 20 8.64 14.37 2.12
CA HIS A 20 9.54 13.32 2.63
C HIS A 20 9.69 12.19 1.61
N ARG A 21 10.92 11.99 1.09
CA ARG A 21 11.22 10.84 0.23
C ARG A 21 11.66 9.65 1.08
N ARG A 22 11.11 8.47 0.80
CA ARG A 22 11.63 7.21 1.33
C ARG A 22 12.56 6.60 0.29
N THR A 23 13.74 6.16 0.74
CA THR A 23 14.73 5.51 -0.11
C THR A 23 15.28 4.27 0.59
N GLY A 24 15.93 3.40 -0.17
CA GLY A 24 16.56 2.18 0.34
C GLY A 24 15.64 0.97 0.39
N GLN A 25 16.14 -0.10 1.00
CA GLN A 25 15.59 -1.45 0.88
C GLN A 25 14.10 -1.58 1.25
N ILE A 26 13.64 -0.87 2.29
CA ILE A 26 12.22 -0.91 2.71
C ILE A 26 11.31 -0.28 1.66
N PHE A 27 11.79 0.74 0.95
CA PHE A 27 11.05 1.34 -0.14
C PHE A 27 10.99 0.39 -1.35
N ASP A 28 12.07 -0.32 -1.67
CA ASP A 28 12.05 -1.34 -2.73
C ASP A 28 11.04 -2.45 -2.42
N HIS A 29 10.96 -2.88 -1.16
CA HIS A 29 9.94 -3.84 -0.70
C HIS A 29 8.52 -3.29 -0.86
N PHE A 30 8.30 -2.01 -0.57
CA PHE A 30 7.02 -1.35 -0.78
C PHE A 30 6.66 -1.25 -2.27
N VAL A 31 7.61 -0.96 -3.16
CA VAL A 31 7.41 -0.97 -4.62
C VAL A 31 7.02 -2.37 -5.10
N ALA A 32 7.73 -3.41 -4.65
CA ALA A 32 7.43 -4.79 -4.98
C ALA A 32 6.01 -5.19 -4.53
N TYR A 33 5.62 -4.78 -3.32
CA TYR A 33 4.26 -4.96 -2.80
C TYR A 33 3.21 -4.26 -3.65
N LEU A 34 3.40 -2.97 -3.94
CA LEU A 34 2.47 -2.19 -4.76
C LEU A 34 2.31 -2.78 -6.17
N ASN A 35 3.34 -3.40 -6.73
CA ASN A 35 3.24 -4.05 -8.04
C ASN A 35 2.28 -5.26 -8.06
N LEU A 36 1.96 -5.84 -6.89
CA LEU A 36 0.97 -6.92 -6.77
C LEU A 36 -0.47 -6.40 -6.66
N GLN A 37 -0.63 -5.12 -6.31
CA GLN A 37 -1.93 -4.55 -5.96
C GLN A 37 -2.72 -4.10 -7.19
N GLU A 38 -3.97 -4.55 -7.26
CA GLU A 38 -4.92 -4.15 -8.30
C GLU A 38 -5.30 -2.68 -8.14
N SER A 39 -5.57 -2.25 -6.91
CA SER A 39 -5.86 -0.87 -6.53
C SER A 39 -4.76 -0.35 -5.62
N TRP A 40 -4.27 0.86 -5.87
CA TRP A 40 -3.27 1.48 -5.01
C TRP A 40 -3.92 2.38 -3.95
N PRO A 41 -3.26 2.52 -2.78
CA PRO A 41 -3.68 3.53 -1.81
C PRO A 41 -3.64 4.92 -2.46
N ALA A 42 -4.56 5.80 -2.04
CA ALA A 42 -4.59 7.16 -2.55
C ALA A 42 -3.48 8.01 -1.93
N VAL A 43 -2.97 8.98 -2.69
CA VAL A 43 -2.17 10.07 -2.11
C VAL A 43 -3.09 11.15 -1.55
N THR A 44 -2.62 11.96 -0.60
CA THR A 44 -3.37 13.14 -0.15
C THR A 44 -2.74 14.39 -0.72
N LEU A 45 -3.57 15.24 -1.32
CA LEU A 45 -3.19 16.54 -1.88
C LEU A 45 -3.72 17.66 -1.00
N ALA A 46 -2.89 18.68 -0.82
CA ALA A 46 -3.24 19.90 -0.13
C ALA A 46 -2.63 21.12 -0.85
N ALA A 47 -3.19 22.29 -0.60
CA ALA A 47 -2.54 23.53 -0.96
C ALA A 47 -1.51 23.90 0.11
N LYS A 48 -0.28 24.21 -0.29
CA LYS A 48 0.79 24.70 0.59
C LYS A 48 1.55 25.81 -0.12
N ASP A 49 1.71 26.95 0.53
CA ASP A 49 2.45 28.11 0.00
C ASP A 49 1.99 28.50 -1.42
N SER A 50 0.66 28.52 -1.63
CA SER A 50 0.01 28.78 -2.93
C SER A 50 0.29 27.75 -4.04
N ALA A 51 0.91 26.62 -3.72
CA ALA A 51 1.19 25.51 -4.63
C ALA A 51 0.43 24.23 -4.25
N LEU A 52 0.32 23.31 -5.22
CA LEU A 52 -0.16 21.95 -4.98
C LEU A 52 0.95 21.11 -4.33
N ALA A 53 0.65 20.45 -3.21
CA ALA A 53 1.58 19.59 -2.50
C ALA A 53 0.97 18.21 -2.18
N VAL A 54 1.82 17.18 -2.16
CA VAL A 54 1.45 15.85 -1.65
C VAL A 54 1.70 15.86 -0.13
N SER A 55 0.62 15.94 0.64
CA SER A 55 0.69 16.00 2.10
C SER A 55 0.83 14.62 2.74
N ARG A 56 0.36 13.55 2.07
CA ARG A 56 0.52 12.15 2.49
C ARG A 56 0.68 11.22 1.28
N GLY A 57 1.39 10.11 1.45
CA GLY A 57 1.60 9.11 0.41
C GLY A 57 2.65 9.51 -0.64
N GLY A 58 3.69 10.25 -0.24
CA GLY A 58 4.78 10.64 -1.14
C GLY A 58 5.51 9.41 -1.72
N GLU A 59 5.67 8.37 -0.91
CA GLU A 59 6.23 7.08 -1.32
C GLU A 59 5.38 6.38 -2.39
N ILE A 60 4.06 6.57 -2.40
CA ILE A 60 3.17 6.01 -3.44
C ILE A 60 3.42 6.74 -4.76
N LEU A 61 3.60 8.07 -4.72
CA LEU A 61 3.93 8.84 -5.92
C LEU A 61 5.30 8.43 -6.49
N ASP A 62 6.31 8.27 -5.63
CA ASP A 62 7.64 7.81 -6.05
C ASP A 62 7.57 6.40 -6.65
N ALA A 63 6.86 5.47 -6.00
CA ALA A 63 6.64 4.12 -6.53
C ALA A 63 5.89 4.15 -7.88
N ALA A 64 4.90 5.04 -8.04
CA ALA A 64 4.13 5.17 -9.27
C ALA A 64 5.02 5.57 -10.44
N ARG A 65 5.93 6.52 -10.22
CA ARG A 65 6.88 6.98 -11.25
C ARG A 65 7.87 5.90 -11.61
N LEU A 66 8.42 5.19 -10.62
CA LEU A 66 9.34 4.07 -10.86
C LEU A 66 8.69 2.94 -11.66
N LEU A 67 7.43 2.63 -11.37
CA LEU A 67 6.66 1.61 -12.09
C LEU A 67 6.00 2.14 -13.38
N GLY A 68 6.32 3.37 -13.81
CA GLY A 68 5.81 3.95 -15.05
C GLY A 68 4.29 4.17 -15.07
N ARG A 69 3.64 4.27 -13.90
CA ARG A 69 2.21 4.51 -13.82
C ARG A 69 1.85 5.91 -14.30
N VAL A 70 0.82 5.96 -15.12
CA VAL A 70 0.36 7.19 -15.75
C VAL A 70 -0.62 7.97 -14.89
N ARG A 71 -1.34 7.29 -13.98
CA ARG A 71 -2.43 7.87 -13.19
C ARG A 71 -2.40 7.39 -11.74
N LEU A 72 -2.91 8.23 -10.84
CA LEU A 72 -3.07 7.94 -9.42
C LEU A 72 -4.40 8.47 -8.90
N ARG A 73 -4.94 7.78 -7.90
CA ARG A 73 -6.03 8.27 -7.07
C ARG A 73 -5.48 9.22 -6.02
N ALA A 74 -6.17 10.34 -5.79
CA ALA A 74 -5.84 11.26 -4.73
C ALA A 74 -7.08 11.73 -3.95
N VAL A 75 -6.87 12.02 -2.68
CA VAL A 75 -7.81 12.69 -1.78
C VAL A 75 -7.38 14.14 -1.61
N ILE A 76 -8.29 15.07 -1.85
CA ILE A 76 -8.10 16.51 -1.71
C ILE A 76 -8.79 16.96 -0.44
N THR A 77 -8.04 17.56 0.50
CA THR A 77 -8.59 17.97 1.82
C THR A 77 -9.11 19.41 1.85
N ASP A 78 -8.80 20.22 0.84
CA ASP A 78 -9.26 21.61 0.69
C ASP A 78 -9.58 21.89 -0.79
N PRO A 79 -10.81 21.58 -1.25
CA PRO A 79 -11.18 21.71 -2.66
C PRO A 79 -11.26 23.18 -3.14
N ASP A 80 -11.38 24.15 -2.23
CA ASP A 80 -11.63 25.55 -2.56
C ASP A 80 -10.35 26.37 -2.73
N ALA A 81 -9.21 25.85 -2.26
CA ALA A 81 -7.92 26.48 -2.45
C ALA A 81 -7.60 26.72 -3.94
N ALA A 82 -7.06 27.89 -4.27
CA ALA A 82 -6.77 28.30 -5.66
C ALA A 82 -5.99 27.26 -6.51
N PRO A 83 -4.85 26.68 -6.05
CA PRO A 83 -4.12 25.68 -6.83
C PRO A 83 -4.92 24.39 -7.03
N ILE A 84 -5.81 24.05 -6.09
CA ILE A 84 -6.68 22.87 -6.18
C ILE A 84 -7.80 23.11 -7.18
N ARG A 85 -8.46 24.27 -7.16
CA ARG A 85 -9.46 24.64 -8.17
C ARG A 85 -8.88 24.62 -9.59
N GLN A 86 -7.64 25.10 -9.74
CA GLN A 86 -6.93 25.02 -11.03
C GLN A 86 -6.69 23.57 -11.47
N LEU A 87 -6.27 22.69 -10.56
CA LEU A 87 -6.12 21.26 -10.84
C LEU A 87 -7.46 20.63 -11.26
N LEU A 88 -8.53 20.89 -10.50
CA LEU A 88 -9.87 20.35 -10.74
C LEU A 88 -10.49 20.84 -12.06
N ALA A 89 -10.10 22.02 -12.54
CA ALA A 89 -10.51 22.52 -13.85
C ALA A 89 -9.79 21.83 -15.03
N SER A 90 -8.74 21.04 -14.78
CA SER A 90 -8.02 20.32 -15.84
C SER A 90 -8.89 19.20 -16.42
N PRO A 91 -9.06 19.11 -17.77
CA PRO A 91 -9.88 18.06 -18.39
C PRO A 91 -9.28 16.66 -18.22
N SER A 92 -8.02 16.55 -17.80
CA SER A 92 -7.34 15.27 -17.57
C SER A 92 -7.54 14.72 -16.15
N VAL A 93 -8.09 15.54 -15.25
CA VAL A 93 -8.43 15.18 -13.88
C VAL A 93 -9.89 14.75 -13.84
N ARG A 94 -10.15 13.58 -13.29
CA ARG A 94 -11.50 13.01 -13.18
C ARG A 94 -11.92 13.03 -11.73
N LEU A 95 -13.02 13.72 -11.42
CA LEU A 95 -13.66 13.60 -10.12
C LEU A 95 -14.27 12.20 -9.99
N LEU A 96 -13.99 11.54 -8.88
CA LEU A 96 -14.55 10.24 -8.54
C LEU A 96 -15.70 10.43 -7.56
N ASP A 97 -16.74 9.61 -7.73
CA ASP A 97 -17.85 9.57 -6.78
C ASP A 97 -17.40 8.85 -5.51
N TRP A 98 -17.17 9.63 -4.46
CA TRP A 98 -16.82 9.07 -3.15
C TRP A 98 -17.91 8.15 -2.63
N ALA A 99 -19.20 8.45 -2.80
CA ALA A 99 -20.26 7.60 -2.29
C ALA A 99 -20.24 6.22 -2.96
N ALA A 100 -19.94 6.16 -4.25
CA ALA A 100 -19.76 4.90 -4.96
C ALA A 100 -18.51 4.13 -4.51
N ILE A 101 -17.39 4.82 -4.31
CA ILE A 101 -16.15 4.20 -3.78
C ILE A 101 -16.39 3.67 -2.37
N ASP A 102 -17.00 4.48 -1.51
CA ASP A 102 -17.29 4.15 -0.12
C ASP A 102 -18.23 2.95 0.00
N ALA A 103 -19.27 2.90 -0.84
CA ALA A 103 -20.18 1.77 -0.91
C ALA A 103 -19.47 0.49 -1.39
N ALA A 104 -18.53 0.59 -2.33
CA ALA A 104 -17.75 -0.55 -2.82
C ALA A 104 -16.71 -1.03 -1.79
N GLU A 105 -16.02 -0.10 -1.11
CA GLU A 105 -14.92 -0.41 -0.20
C GLU A 105 -15.42 -0.78 1.21
N ARG A 106 -16.35 -0.02 1.81
CA ARG A 106 -16.90 -0.31 3.15
C ARG A 106 -18.09 -1.25 3.14
N GLY A 107 -18.78 -1.40 2.01
CA GLY A 107 -19.85 -2.39 1.87
C GLY A 107 -19.32 -3.83 1.93
N ALA A 108 -18.03 -4.03 1.62
CA ALA A 108 -17.38 -5.32 1.69
C ALA A 108 -17.01 -5.64 3.14
N ARG A 109 -17.72 -6.60 3.76
CA ARG A 109 -17.36 -7.12 5.10
C ARG A 109 -15.95 -7.76 5.12
N TRP A 110 -15.49 -8.23 3.97
CA TRP A 110 -14.23 -8.94 3.79
C TRP A 110 -13.56 -8.46 2.51
N HIS A 111 -12.23 -8.33 2.53
CA HIS A 111 -11.43 -8.10 1.34
C HIS A 111 -10.28 -9.10 1.29
N ASP A 112 -9.80 -9.37 0.09
CA ASP A 112 -8.63 -10.20 -0.14
C ASP A 112 -7.42 -9.29 -0.34
N ASP A 113 -6.40 -9.49 0.48
CA ASP A 113 -5.21 -8.65 0.42
C ASP A 113 -3.92 -9.44 0.28
N TRP A 114 -2.97 -8.83 -0.41
CA TRP A 114 -1.62 -9.34 -0.51
C TRP A 114 -0.85 -9.05 0.76
N HIS A 115 -0.13 -10.06 1.21
CA HIS A 115 0.81 -10.00 2.30
C HIS A 115 2.16 -10.46 1.76
N VAL A 116 3.22 -9.71 2.05
CA VAL A 116 4.57 -9.99 1.59
C VAL A 116 5.56 -9.85 2.73
N LEU A 117 6.31 -10.91 3.01
CA LEU A 117 7.42 -10.94 3.94
C LEU A 117 8.73 -10.92 3.16
N PHE A 118 9.68 -10.14 3.62
CA PHE A 118 11.03 -10.05 3.05
C PHE A 118 12.06 -10.47 4.08
N PHE A 119 13.01 -11.32 3.68
CA PHE A 119 13.99 -11.94 4.57
C PHE A 119 15.41 -11.43 4.28
N ALA A 120 16.27 -11.40 5.30
CA ALA A 120 17.66 -10.98 5.16
C ALA A 120 18.47 -11.93 4.26
N GLU A 121 18.09 -13.20 4.27
CA GLU A 121 18.71 -14.30 3.54
C GLU A 121 17.64 -15.29 3.03
N PRO A 122 17.95 -16.10 2.00
CA PRO A 122 17.05 -17.15 1.52
C PRO A 122 16.66 -18.12 2.63
N LEU A 123 15.41 -18.56 2.64
CA LEU A 123 14.97 -19.61 3.56
C LEU A 123 15.47 -20.98 3.09
N SER A 124 15.87 -21.83 4.03
CA SER A 124 16.00 -23.26 3.75
C SER A 124 14.62 -23.89 3.59
N GLU A 125 14.54 -25.02 2.88
CA GLU A 125 13.26 -25.74 2.65
C GLU A 125 12.52 -26.05 3.97
N LEU A 126 13.24 -26.48 5.01
CA LEU A 126 12.66 -26.76 6.33
C LEU A 126 12.10 -25.51 7.01
N VAL A 127 12.80 -24.37 6.90
CA VAL A 127 12.37 -23.09 7.49
C VAL A 127 11.18 -22.53 6.72
N ALA A 128 11.21 -22.62 5.39
CA ALA A 128 10.10 -22.24 4.51
C ALA A 128 8.83 -23.04 4.84
N ALA A 129 8.94 -24.37 4.94
CA ALA A 129 7.82 -25.24 5.31
C ALA A 129 7.27 -24.94 6.72
N THR A 130 8.16 -24.59 7.67
CA THR A 130 7.77 -24.16 9.02
C THR A 130 6.97 -22.87 8.98
N LEU A 131 7.47 -21.85 8.25
CA LEU A 131 6.78 -20.57 8.11
C LEU A 131 5.42 -20.74 7.43
N GLU A 132 5.36 -21.51 6.35
CA GLU A 132 4.12 -21.78 5.63
C GLU A 132 3.07 -22.40 6.57
N ARG A 133 3.47 -23.41 7.36
CA ARG A 133 2.58 -24.04 8.34
C ARG A 133 2.09 -23.05 9.38
N GLU A 134 2.95 -22.18 9.91
CA GLU A 134 2.56 -21.16 10.89
C GLU A 134 1.62 -20.12 10.30
N VAL A 135 1.90 -19.64 9.08
CA VAL A 135 1.04 -18.69 8.36
C VAL A 135 -0.33 -19.30 8.08
N ARG A 136 -0.39 -20.56 7.64
CA ARG A 136 -1.68 -21.26 7.41
C ARG A 136 -2.43 -21.56 8.70
N ALA A 137 -1.72 -21.82 9.80
CA ALA A 137 -2.37 -21.99 11.10
C ALA A 137 -2.98 -20.67 11.61
N PHE A 138 -2.30 -19.54 11.36
CA PHE A 138 -2.79 -18.21 11.72
C PHE A 138 -3.92 -17.73 10.80
N PHE A 139 -3.77 -17.93 9.49
CA PHE A 139 -4.74 -17.59 8.46
C PHE A 139 -5.17 -18.88 7.72
N PRO A 140 -6.26 -19.54 8.15
CA PRO A 140 -6.70 -20.80 7.55
C PRO A 140 -7.03 -20.72 6.06
N GLU A 141 -7.44 -19.55 5.57
CA GLU A 141 -7.87 -19.31 4.18
C GLU A 141 -6.79 -18.65 3.31
N VAL A 142 -5.51 -18.98 3.52
CA VAL A 142 -4.40 -18.48 2.70
C VAL A 142 -4.45 -19.01 1.27
N ARG A 143 -4.32 -18.10 0.30
CA ARG A 143 -4.27 -18.38 -1.14
C ARG A 143 -2.98 -17.83 -1.76
N ASP A 144 -2.65 -18.30 -2.96
CA ASP A 144 -1.55 -17.80 -3.79
C ASP A 144 -0.20 -17.69 -3.04
N LEU A 145 0.01 -18.58 -2.07
CA LEU A 145 1.24 -18.62 -1.29
C LEU A 145 2.40 -19.07 -2.17
N ALA A 146 3.43 -18.24 -2.28
CA ALA A 146 4.62 -18.52 -3.06
C ALA A 146 5.84 -17.86 -2.45
N PHE A 147 6.93 -18.61 -2.35
CA PHE A 147 8.25 -18.06 -2.14
C PHE A 147 8.79 -17.50 -3.47
N THR A 148 9.41 -16.33 -3.41
CA THR A 148 9.91 -15.59 -4.58
C THR A 148 11.30 -15.01 -4.32
N ASP A 149 11.98 -14.59 -5.39
CA ASP A 149 13.32 -13.98 -5.32
C ASP A 149 14.37 -14.89 -4.67
N GLY A 150 14.44 -16.15 -5.12
CA GLY A 150 15.32 -17.16 -4.53
C GLY A 150 15.05 -17.36 -3.04
N ASP A 151 13.77 -17.46 -2.67
CA ASP A 151 13.28 -17.66 -1.30
C ASP A 151 13.64 -16.54 -0.31
N ARG A 152 13.96 -15.34 -0.81
CA ARG A 152 14.14 -14.12 0.01
C ARG A 152 12.84 -13.39 0.30
N SER A 153 11.73 -13.84 -0.29
CA SER A 153 10.42 -13.28 -0.03
C SER A 153 9.34 -14.36 -0.02
N LEU A 154 8.30 -14.13 0.79
CA LEU A 154 7.08 -14.93 0.79
C LEU A 154 5.92 -13.99 0.50
N ARG A 155 5.16 -14.26 -0.57
CA ARG A 155 3.91 -13.55 -0.86
C ARG A 155 2.73 -14.49 -0.76
N TYR A 156 1.60 -13.99 -0.30
CA TYR A 156 0.36 -14.75 -0.19
C TYR A 156 -0.84 -13.81 -0.09
N ARG A 157 -2.03 -14.31 -0.41
CA ARG A 157 -3.29 -13.60 -0.22
C ARG A 157 -4.05 -14.14 0.99
N VAL A 158 -4.61 -13.24 1.79
CA VAL A 158 -5.50 -13.59 2.90
C VAL A 158 -6.80 -12.82 2.80
N ARG A 159 -7.88 -13.50 3.18
CA ARG A 159 -9.18 -12.87 3.34
C ARG A 159 -9.26 -12.27 4.75
N MET A 160 -9.42 -10.95 4.83
CA MET A 160 -9.46 -10.24 6.11
C MET A 160 -10.75 -9.44 6.26
N PRO A 161 -11.26 -9.28 7.49
CA PRO A 161 -12.40 -8.42 7.73
C PRO A 161 -12.02 -6.97 7.41
N ALA A 162 -12.91 -6.25 6.72
CA ALA A 162 -12.70 -4.83 6.49
C ALA A 162 -12.79 -4.07 7.82
N HIS A 163 -11.81 -3.20 8.10
CA HIS A 163 -11.75 -2.34 9.28
C HIS A 163 -11.62 -3.04 10.64
N ASP A 164 -11.26 -4.33 10.68
CA ASP A 164 -10.93 -5.05 11.91
C ASP A 164 -9.48 -5.53 11.87
N GLU A 165 -8.66 -4.87 12.69
CA GLU A 165 -7.22 -5.13 12.81
C GLU A 165 -6.89 -5.91 14.09
N SER A 166 -7.89 -6.51 14.77
CA SER A 166 -7.67 -7.27 16.01
C SER A 166 -6.71 -8.45 15.84
N TRP A 167 -6.58 -8.96 14.61
CA TRP A 167 -5.62 -10.01 14.24
C TRP A 167 -4.17 -9.52 14.22
N TYR A 168 -3.93 -8.24 13.94
CA TYR A 168 -2.60 -7.70 13.62
C TYR A 168 -1.58 -7.86 14.76
N PRO A 169 -1.90 -7.58 16.04
CA PRO A 169 -0.95 -7.80 17.13
C PRO A 169 -0.51 -9.26 17.28
N GLY A 170 -1.44 -10.21 17.10
CA GLY A 170 -1.14 -11.65 17.17
C GLY A 170 -0.23 -12.09 16.03
N PHE A 171 -0.48 -11.59 14.82
CA PHE A 171 0.35 -11.88 13.66
C PHE A 171 1.75 -11.29 13.80
N LEU A 172 1.86 -10.04 14.26
CA LEU A 172 3.16 -9.43 14.56
C LEU A 172 3.95 -10.21 15.61
N ALA A 173 3.29 -10.77 16.63
CA ALA A 173 3.96 -11.61 17.63
C ALA A 173 4.52 -12.89 17.00
N LEU A 174 3.74 -13.55 16.13
CA LEU A 174 4.20 -14.71 15.34
C LEU A 174 5.43 -14.34 14.50
N LEU A 175 5.37 -13.25 13.74
CA LEU A 175 6.48 -12.81 12.88
C LEU A 175 7.73 -12.47 13.68
N ARG A 176 7.59 -11.81 14.84
CA ARG A 176 8.72 -11.48 15.72
C ARG A 176 9.37 -12.73 16.28
N ARG A 177 8.58 -13.70 16.75
CA ARG A 177 9.08 -14.99 17.23
C ARG A 177 9.83 -15.71 16.12
N PHE A 178 9.20 -15.89 14.96
CA PHE A 178 9.83 -16.51 13.80
C PHE A 178 11.13 -15.80 13.42
N SER A 179 11.13 -14.46 13.43
CA SER A 179 12.29 -13.66 13.11
C SER A 179 13.45 -13.80 14.11
N SER A 180 13.16 -14.13 15.38
CA SER A 180 14.18 -14.36 16.39
C SER A 180 14.73 -15.79 16.41
N GLU A 181 13.93 -16.76 15.96
CA GLU A 181 14.26 -18.19 16.06
C GLU A 181 14.88 -18.76 14.78
N HIS A 182 14.57 -18.19 13.62
CA HIS A 182 14.93 -18.79 12.33
C HIS A 182 15.73 -17.86 11.43
N VAL A 183 15.13 -16.74 11.02
CA VAL A 183 15.71 -15.84 10.01
C VAL A 183 15.18 -14.44 10.17
N ARG A 184 16.03 -13.43 10.02
CA ARG A 184 15.60 -12.05 10.17
C ARG A 184 14.59 -11.66 9.08
N ILE A 185 13.40 -11.22 9.51
CA ILE A 185 12.42 -10.56 8.64
C ILE A 185 12.81 -9.08 8.54
N LEU A 186 13.11 -8.60 7.33
CA LEU A 186 13.49 -7.22 7.07
C LEU A 186 12.28 -6.29 7.07
N SER A 187 11.19 -6.73 6.45
CA SER A 187 9.92 -6.01 6.47
C SER A 187 8.75 -6.93 6.18
N PHE A 188 7.59 -6.51 6.64
CA PHE A 188 6.29 -7.02 6.24
C PHE A 188 5.54 -5.90 5.51
N GLN A 189 5.00 -6.21 4.34
CA GLN A 189 4.11 -5.33 3.58
C GLN A 189 2.76 -6.04 3.44
N GLY A 190 1.70 -5.37 3.87
CA GLY A 190 0.33 -5.86 3.82
C GLY A 190 -0.56 -4.80 4.44
N SER A 191 -1.86 -4.88 4.18
CA SER A 191 -2.75 -3.81 4.57
C SER A 191 -3.03 -3.82 6.07
N ALA A 192 -2.70 -2.70 6.71
CA ALA A 192 -3.47 -2.07 7.77
C ALA A 192 -3.95 -0.75 7.13
N PHE A 193 -5.26 -0.53 7.01
CA PHE A 193 -5.80 0.59 6.22
C PHE A 193 -5.53 1.95 6.89
#